data_AF-A0A3B8WFD0-F1
#
_entry.id   AF-A0A3B8WFD0-F1
#
_cell.length_a   1.000
_cell.length_b   1.000
_cell.length_c   1.000
_cell.angle_alpha   90.00
_cell.angle_beta   90.00
_cell.angle_gamma   90.00
#
_symmetry.space_group_name_H-M   'P 1'
#
loop_
_entity.id
_entity.type
_entity.pdbx_description
1 polymer ?
#
loop_
_entity_poly.entity_id
_entity_poly.type
_entity_poly.pdbx_seq_one_letter_code
_entity_poly.pdbx_strand_id
1 'polypeptide(L)' 'MIPRTLFDADLEGFRDSVRKFLEQEAAPYHDQWEKDGQVSRELWQKAGELGFLCPMLPEE' A
#
# COMPACT_ATOMS: atom_id res chain seq x y z
N MET A 1 15.51 -12.78 11.62
CA MET A 1 14.17 -12.15 11.72
C MET A 1 13.23 -13.24 12.23
N ILE A 2 12.47 -13.00 13.30
CA ILE A 2 11.52 -14.00 13.81
C ILE A 2 10.34 -14.09 12.82
N PRO A 3 9.96 -15.29 12.32
CA PRO A 3 8.84 -15.44 11.39
C PRO A 3 7.54 -15.02 12.08
N ARG A 4 6.74 -14.19 11.38
CA ARG A 4 5.42 -13.76 11.87
C ARG A 4 4.39 -14.83 11.50
N THR A 5 4.04 -15.69 12.45
CA THR A 5 3.13 -16.83 12.24
C THR A 5 1.64 -16.48 12.45
N LEU A 6 1.33 -15.20 12.65
CA LEU A 6 -0.04 -14.73 12.92
C LEU A 6 -0.86 -14.48 11.66
N PHE A 7 -0.23 -14.43 10.48
CA PHE A 7 -0.90 -14.16 9.22
C PHE A 7 -1.25 -15.46 8.50
N ASP A 8 -2.49 -15.55 8.04
CA ASP A 8 -2.90 -16.60 7.10
C ASP A 8 -2.42 -16.28 5.67
N ALA A 9 -2.70 -17.20 4.74
CA ALA A 9 -2.27 -17.09 3.36
C ALA A 9 -2.87 -15.86 2.65
N ASP A 10 -4.09 -15.46 3.00
CA ASP A 10 -4.78 -14.32 2.40
C ASP A 10 -4.11 -13.01 2.86
N LEU A 11 -3.80 -12.90 4.15
CA LEU A 11 -3.09 -11.76 4.71
C LEU A 11 -1.66 -11.63 4.18
N GLU A 12 -0.94 -12.74 3.99
CA GLU A 12 0.39 -12.72 3.35
C GLU A 12 0.30 -12.29 1.88
N GLY A 13 -0.69 -12.78 1.13
CA GLY A 13 -0.92 -12.38 -0.26
C GLY A 13 -1.27 -10.89 -0.41
N PHE A 14 -2.14 -10.38 0.47
CA PHE A 14 -2.47 -8.96 0.53
C PHE A 14 -1.24 -8.12 0.85
N ARG A 15 -0.47 -8.51 1.87
CA ARG A 15 0.76 -7.82 2.27
C ARG A 15 1.80 -7.76 1.16
N ASP A 16 2.00 -8.85 0.43
CA ASP A 16 2.93 -8.90 -0.70
C ASP A 16 2.48 -8.00 -1.85
N SER A 17 1.17 -7.92 -2.11
CA SER A 17 0.60 -7.02 -3.10
C SER A 17 0.85 -5.56 -2.74
N VAL A 18 0.56 -5.17 -1.49
CA VAL A 18 0.79 -3.81 -0.98
C VAL A 18 2.28 -3.45 -1.00
N ARG A 19 3.16 -4.39 -0.63
CA ARG A 19 4.61 -4.18 -0.68
C ARG A 19 5.07 -3.82 -2.10
N LYS A 20 4.69 -4.62 -3.09
CA LYS A 20 5.08 -4.39 -4.49
C LYS A 20 4.57 -3.06 -5.02
N PHE A 21 3.34 -2.71 -4.66
CA PHE A 21 2.76 -1.41 -4.99
C PHE A 21 3.60 -0.26 -4.41
N LEU A 22 3.92 -0.30 -3.12
CA LEU A 22 4.72 0.76 -2.50
C LEU A 22 6.15 0.83 -3.07
N GLU A 23 6.77 -0.30 -3.38
CA GLU A 23 8.10 -0.34 -4.00
C GLU A 23 8.13 0.31 -5.39
N GLN A 24 7.05 0.18 -6.16
CA GLN A 24 6.94 0.72 -7.52
C GLN A 24 6.41 2.15 -7.56
N GLU A 25 5.40 2.44 -6.74
CA GLU A 25 4.59 3.66 -6.85
C GLU A 25 4.87 4.68 -5.73
N ALA A 26 5.47 4.26 -4.61
CA ALA A 26 5.77 5.15 -3.49
C ALA A 26 7.26 5.43 -3.31
N ALA A 27 8.08 4.39 -3.21
CA ALA A 27 9.51 4.51 -2.88
C ALA A 27 10.29 5.45 -3.82
N PRO A 28 10.07 5.45 -5.16
CA PRO A 28 10.80 6.36 -6.05
C PRO A 28 10.46 7.84 -5.88
N TYR A 29 9.29 8.18 -5.31
CA TYR A 29 8.76 9.55 -5.25
C TYR A 29 8.76 10.12 -3.84
N HIS A 30 9.09 9.30 -2.83
CA HIS A 30 9.03 9.66 -1.42
C HIS A 30 9.83 10.94 -1.08
N ASP A 31 11.07 11.05 -1.57
CA ASP A 31 11.93 12.21 -1.30
C ASP A 31 11.36 13.53 -1.86
N GLN A 32 10.57 13.45 -2.92
CA GLN A 32 9.90 14.62 -3.49
C GLN A 32 8.69 15.02 -2.64
N TRP A 33 7.90 14.04 -2.18
CA TRP A 33 6.76 14.28 -1.29
C TRP A 33 7.16 14.86 0.05
N GLU A 34 8.33 14.50 0.57
CA GLU A 34 8.87 15.10 1.78
C GLU A 34 9.16 16.60 1.58
N LYS A 35 9.71 16.98 0.43
CA LYS A 35 9.96 18.40 0.09
C LYS A 35 8.67 19.17 -0.15
N ASP A 36 7.70 18.55 -0.81
CA ASP A 36 6.41 19.16 -1.14
C ASP A 36 5.47 19.20 0.08
N GLY A 37 5.79 18.45 1.14
CA GLY A 37 4.98 18.32 2.35
C GLY A 37 3.70 17.52 2.16
N GLN A 38 3.56 16.79 1.05
CA GLN A 38 2.37 16.01 0.73
C GLN A 38 2.68 14.82 -0.20
N VAL A 39 1.94 13.73 0.00
CA VAL A 39 1.93 12.57 -0.91
C VAL A 39 1.09 12.91 -2.16
N SER A 40 1.48 12.39 -3.33
CA SER A 40 0.74 12.67 -4.56
C SER A 40 -0.70 12.14 -4.53
N ARG A 41 -1.62 12.91 -5.11
CA ARG A 41 -3.02 12.48 -5.30
C ARG A 41 -3.13 11.26 -6.21
N GLU A 42 -2.19 11.10 -7.14
CA GLU A 42 -2.15 9.97 -8.07
C GLU A 42 -1.87 8.66 -7.36
N LEU A 43 -0.97 8.64 -6.36
CA LEU A 43 -0.75 7.44 -5.55
C LEU A 43 -2.07 7.01 -4.87
N TRP A 44 -2.79 7.95 -4.26
CA TRP A 44 -4.06 7.65 -3.59
C TRP A 44 -5.12 7.11 -4.56
N GLN A 45 -5.21 7.66 -5.78
CA GLN A 45 -6.12 7.15 -6.81
C GLN A 45 -5.78 5.71 -7.20
N LYS A 46 -4.51 5.42 -7.50
CA LYS A 46 -4.05 4.06 -7.82
C LYS A 46 -4.30 3.07 -6.68
N ALA A 47 -4.05 3.49 -5.43
CA ALA A 47 -4.33 2.67 -4.26
C ALA A 47 -5.82 2.35 -4.10
N GLY A 48 -6.70 3.31 -4.44
CA GLY A 48 -8.14 3.11 -4.46
C GLY A 48 -8.60 2.12 -5.53
N GLU A 49 -8.07 2.24 -6.75
CA GLU A 49 -8.36 1.31 -7.86
C GLU A 49 -7.95 -0.14 -7.54
N LEU A 50 -6.90 -0.31 -6.74
CA LEU A 50 -6.40 -1.62 -6.29
C LEU A 50 -7.09 -2.14 -5.01
N GLY A 51 -8.05 -1.41 -4.44
CA GLY A 51 -8.75 -1.82 -3.22
C GLY A 51 -7.88 -1.80 -1.96
N PHE A 52 -6.77 -1.04 -1.96
CA PHE A 52 -5.90 -0.94 -0.78
C PHE A 52 -6.39 0.05 0.27
N LEU A 53 -7.39 0.86 -0.07
CA LEU A 53 -7.99 1.84 0.82
C LEU A 53 -9.24 1.26 1.47
N CYS A 54 -9.43 1.58 2.75
CA CYS A 54 -10.59 1.14 3.53
C CYS A 54 -10.87 -0.39 3.48
N PRO A 55 -9.87 -1.27 3.67
CA PRO A 55 -10.04 -2.73 3.50
C PRO A 55 -10.99 -3.39 4.52
N MET A 56 -11.42 -2.65 5.54
CA MET A 56 -12.37 -3.11 6.56
C MET A 56 -13.82 -2.73 6.24
N LEU A 57 -14.04 -1.90 5.21
CA LEU A 57 -15.39 -1.49 4.80
C LEU A 57 -15.98 -2.51 3.82
N PRO A 58 -17.29 -2.72 3.85
CA PRO A 58 -17.98 -3.46 2.80
C PRO A 58 -17.86 -2.74 1.45
N GLU A 59 -17.93 -3.50 0.36
CA GLU A 59 -17.82 -2.98 -1.01
C GLU A 59 -19.12 -2.28 -1.51
N GLU A 60 -20.14 -2.13 -0.66
CA GLU A 60 -21.49 -1.61 -0.98
C GLU A 60 -21.93 -0.44 -0.07
#